data_AF-A0A257KKS1-F1
#
_entry.id   AF-A0A257KKS1-F1
#
_cell.length_a   1.000
_cell.length_b   1.000
_cell.length_c   1.000
_cell.angle_alpha   90.00
_cell.angle_beta   90.00
_cell.angle_gamma   90.00
#
_symmetry.space_group_name_H-M   'P 1'
#
loop_
_entity.id
_entity.type
_entity.pdbx_description
1 polymer ?
#
loop_
_entity_poly.entity_id
_entity_poly.type
_entity_poly.pdbx_seq_one_letter_code
_entity_poly.pdbx_strand_id
1 'polypeptide(L)'
;MASLAETRKMEGLRTRLTALRRMLASMAGLIGSDYATKEQAWEMLEGLFNPLAHALTATAITIVAWHNWHAYGSLASVPAAIIVIGTFAIRLAFVRRFHRRGPDARVSDWVRRFASSSFIAALGWGSSLSILLYTTEGATRFAVFALISAPIQGASARAYAMPGGVILHISIVLGMISVTATAFGVTVAIPLALLYLWYQVGFVSELFTFRTRMLKADHDNRALLG
;
A
#
# COMPACT_ATOMS: atom_id res chain seq x y z
N MET A 1 19.12 32.83 22.58
CA MET A 1 18.24 31.64 22.72
C MET A 1 17.43 31.32 21.46
N ALA A 2 16.89 32.30 20.70
CA ALA A 2 16.16 32.04 19.44
C ALA A 2 16.99 31.30 18.36
N SER A 3 18.27 31.66 18.19
CA SER A 3 19.18 31.04 17.23
C SER A 3 19.37 29.52 17.45
N LEU A 4 19.55 29.08 18.70
CA LEU A 4 19.73 27.66 19.04
C LEU A 4 18.45 26.83 18.81
N ALA A 5 17.27 27.42 19.06
CA ALA A 5 15.99 26.78 18.81
C ALA A 5 15.73 26.59 17.29
N GLU A 6 16.12 27.58 16.50
CA GLU A 6 16.03 27.54 15.04
C GLU A 6 17.02 26.54 14.42
N THR A 7 18.24 26.44 14.98
CA THR A 7 19.23 25.45 14.54
C THR A 7 18.74 24.02 14.83
N ARG A 8 18.23 23.75 16.05
CA ARG A 8 17.64 22.45 16.42
C ARG A 8 16.45 22.08 15.54
N LYS A 9 15.59 23.06 15.20
CA LYS A 9 14.43 22.85 14.34
C LYS A 9 14.85 22.47 12.92
N MET A 10 15.83 23.19 12.35
CA MET A 10 16.37 22.89 11.02
C MET A 10 17.09 21.54 10.99
N GLU A 11 17.84 21.20 12.03
CA GLU A 11 18.53 19.91 12.14
C GLU A 11 17.53 18.76 12.22
N GLY A 12 16.50 18.86 13.05
CA GLY A 12 15.41 17.89 13.10
C GLY A 12 14.67 17.73 11.76
N LEU A 13 14.50 18.82 11.02
CA LEU A 13 13.89 18.80 9.68
C LEU A 13 14.79 18.08 8.66
N ARG A 14 16.11 18.33 8.69
CA ARG A 14 17.10 17.62 7.85
C ARG A 14 17.17 16.13 8.16
N THR A 15 17.12 15.75 9.43
CA THR A 15 17.09 14.34 9.84
C THR A 15 15.83 13.64 9.33
N ARG A 16 14.66 14.29 9.46
CA ARG A 16 13.38 13.78 8.91
C ARG A 16 13.43 13.65 7.39
N LEU A 17 13.96 14.64 6.68
CA LEU A 17 14.10 14.59 5.23
C LEU A 17 15.05 13.48 4.77
N THR A 18 16.13 13.25 5.50
CA THR A 18 17.08 12.18 5.19
C THR A 18 16.47 10.80 5.46
N ALA A 19 15.74 10.65 6.56
CA ALA A 19 14.98 9.42 6.86
C ALA A 19 13.91 9.16 5.79
N LEU A 20 13.15 10.18 5.40
CA LEU A 20 12.16 10.11 4.32
C LEU A 20 12.81 9.73 2.99
N ARG A 21 13.95 10.35 2.66
CA ARG A 21 14.71 10.03 1.44
C ARG A 21 15.22 8.60 1.45
N ARG A 22 15.70 8.09 2.58
CA ARG A 22 16.10 6.66 2.71
C ARG A 22 14.91 5.73 2.57
N MET A 23 13.79 6.06 3.21
CA MET A 23 12.55 5.30 3.12
C MET A 23 12.05 5.21 1.67
N LEU A 24 12.09 6.32 0.93
CA LEU A 24 11.71 6.40 -0.48
C LEU A 24 12.76 5.78 -1.41
N ALA A 25 14.05 5.90 -1.11
CA ALA A 25 15.11 5.24 -1.86
C ALA A 25 15.05 3.71 -1.71
N SER A 26 14.55 3.22 -0.58
CA SER A 26 14.23 1.81 -0.28
C SER A 26 12.92 1.35 -0.94
N MET A 27 12.65 1.81 -2.17
CA MET A 27 11.48 1.39 -2.96
C MET A 27 11.38 -0.13 -3.15
N ALA A 28 12.51 -0.85 -3.03
CA ALA A 28 12.63 -2.30 -3.13
C ALA A 28 13.30 -2.95 -1.89
N GLY A 29 13.46 -2.23 -0.78
CA GLY A 29 14.13 -2.73 0.43
C GLY A 29 13.15 -3.08 1.54
N LEU A 30 13.41 -4.18 2.25
CA LEU A 30 12.77 -4.44 3.54
C LEU A 30 13.28 -3.43 4.56
N ILE A 31 12.40 -3.03 5.48
CA ILE A 31 12.80 -2.16 6.58
C ILE A 31 13.94 -2.78 7.39
N GLY A 32 14.90 -1.94 7.80
CA GLY A 32 15.95 -2.38 8.72
C GLY A 32 16.73 -3.59 8.22
N SER A 33 16.95 -3.72 6.90
CA SER A 33 17.76 -4.80 6.31
C SER A 33 19.13 -4.98 6.98
N ASP A 34 19.65 -3.91 7.55
CA ASP A 34 20.95 -3.86 8.21
C ASP A 34 20.90 -4.45 9.65
N TYR A 35 19.71 -4.56 10.23
CA TYR A 35 19.48 -5.03 11.61
C TYR A 35 18.66 -6.33 11.67
N ALA A 36 17.86 -6.61 10.64
CA ALA A 36 16.96 -7.74 10.61
C ALA A 36 17.71 -9.05 10.37
N THR A 37 17.42 -10.05 11.19
CA THR A 37 17.86 -11.44 10.94
C THR A 37 17.17 -12.02 9.70
N LYS A 38 17.73 -13.09 9.13
CA LYS A 38 17.15 -13.78 7.98
C LYS A 38 15.73 -14.26 8.27
N GLU A 39 15.50 -14.77 9.47
CA GLU A 39 14.20 -15.26 9.96
C GLU A 39 13.18 -14.11 10.02
N GLN A 40 13.56 -12.97 10.61
CA GLN A 40 12.70 -11.77 10.66
C GLN A 40 12.36 -11.25 9.26
N ALA A 41 13.30 -11.31 8.31
CA ALA A 41 13.04 -10.90 6.93
C ALA A 41 12.01 -11.81 6.23
N TRP A 42 12.03 -13.12 6.51
CA TRP A 42 11.03 -14.05 6.00
C TRP A 42 9.65 -13.86 6.66
N GLU A 43 9.61 -13.61 7.96
CA GLU A 43 8.36 -13.28 8.68
C GLU A 43 7.70 -12.02 8.12
N MET A 44 8.50 -10.98 7.83
CA MET A 44 8.00 -9.79 7.13
C MET A 44 7.43 -10.13 5.76
N LEU A 45 8.10 -10.98 4.98
CA LEU A 45 7.60 -11.43 3.67
C LEU A 45 6.30 -12.24 3.80
N GLU A 46 6.14 -13.06 4.85
CA GLU A 46 4.91 -13.80 5.10
C GLU A 46 3.72 -12.87 5.33
N GLY A 47 3.91 -11.84 6.17
CA GLY A 47 2.89 -10.80 6.35
C GLY A 47 2.63 -10.03 5.05
N LEU A 48 3.66 -9.72 4.28
CA LEU A 48 3.51 -9.06 2.97
C LEU A 48 2.72 -9.91 1.98
N PHE A 49 2.91 -11.23 1.94
CA PHE A 49 2.20 -12.15 1.04
C PHE A 49 0.81 -12.58 1.54
N ASN A 50 0.37 -12.14 2.72
CA ASN A 50 -0.99 -12.44 3.18
C ASN A 50 -2.06 -11.94 2.17
N PRO A 51 -2.93 -12.83 1.65
CA PRO A 51 -3.92 -12.48 0.64
C PRO A 51 -5.20 -11.85 1.22
N LEU A 52 -5.42 -11.88 2.54
CA LEU A 52 -6.70 -11.55 3.17
C LEU A 52 -7.21 -10.15 2.78
N ALA A 53 -6.38 -9.13 2.93
CA ALA A 53 -6.76 -7.76 2.56
C ALA A 53 -7.11 -7.65 1.06
N HIS A 54 -6.45 -8.41 0.20
CA HIS A 54 -6.74 -8.41 -1.24
C HIS A 54 -8.07 -9.13 -1.53
N ALA A 55 -8.36 -10.21 -0.81
CA ALA A 55 -9.60 -10.95 -0.92
C ALA A 55 -10.80 -10.10 -0.50
N LEU A 56 -10.68 -9.37 0.62
CA LEU A 56 -11.72 -8.47 1.11
C LEU A 56 -12.01 -7.34 0.11
N THR A 57 -10.97 -6.69 -0.41
CA THR A 57 -11.12 -5.65 -1.44
C THR A 57 -11.75 -6.20 -2.72
N ALA A 58 -11.31 -7.37 -3.21
CA ALA A 58 -11.88 -8.00 -4.40
C ALA A 58 -13.35 -8.36 -4.22
N THR A 59 -13.70 -8.89 -3.04
CA THR A 59 -15.07 -9.24 -2.67
C THR A 59 -15.94 -8.00 -2.66
N ALA A 60 -15.51 -6.93 -2.00
CA ALA A 60 -16.28 -5.69 -1.92
C ALA A 60 -16.50 -5.02 -3.29
N ILE A 61 -15.47 -4.96 -4.15
CA ILE A 61 -15.61 -4.45 -5.52
C ILE A 61 -16.59 -5.31 -6.32
N THR A 62 -16.52 -6.64 -6.18
CA THR A 62 -17.43 -7.56 -6.87
C THR A 62 -18.88 -7.40 -6.39
N ILE A 63 -19.11 -7.22 -5.09
CA ILE A 63 -20.44 -6.96 -4.52
C ILE A 63 -21.03 -5.66 -5.08
N VAL A 64 -20.24 -4.58 -5.16
CA VAL A 64 -20.72 -3.31 -5.73
C VAL A 64 -21.04 -3.46 -7.23
N ALA A 65 -20.17 -4.12 -7.99
CA ALA A 65 -20.44 -4.38 -9.41
C ALA A 65 -21.71 -5.21 -9.62
N TRP A 66 -21.92 -6.24 -8.80
CA TRP A 66 -23.13 -7.06 -8.79
C TRP A 66 -24.37 -6.23 -8.44
N HIS A 67 -24.29 -5.41 -7.39
CA HIS A 67 -25.38 -4.52 -7.01
C HIS A 67 -25.76 -3.57 -8.16
N ASN A 68 -24.79 -2.95 -8.82
CA ASN A 68 -25.04 -2.04 -9.93
C ASN A 68 -25.74 -2.72 -11.10
N TRP A 69 -25.39 -3.97 -11.41
CA TRP A 69 -26.10 -4.75 -12.43
C TRP A 69 -27.57 -4.91 -12.06
N HIS A 70 -27.88 -5.35 -10.84
CA HIS A 70 -29.26 -5.58 -10.44
C HIS A 70 -30.08 -4.30 -10.23
N ALA A 71 -29.47 -3.25 -9.69
CA ALA A 71 -30.15 -1.99 -9.37
C ALA A 71 -30.43 -1.15 -10.62
N TYR A 72 -29.51 -1.15 -11.60
CA TYR A 72 -29.56 -0.26 -12.77
C TYR A 72 -29.75 -1.01 -14.09
N GLY A 73 -29.81 -2.34 -14.08
CA GLY A 73 -29.91 -3.16 -15.30
C GLY A 73 -28.70 -3.04 -16.24
N SER A 74 -27.55 -2.57 -15.73
CA SER A 74 -26.40 -2.19 -16.55
C SER A 74 -25.19 -3.08 -16.28
N LEU A 75 -24.55 -3.55 -17.35
CA LEU A 75 -23.30 -4.32 -17.28
C LEU A 75 -22.05 -3.43 -17.22
N ALA A 76 -22.21 -2.10 -17.15
CA ALA A 76 -21.08 -1.16 -17.20
C ALA A 76 -20.06 -1.37 -16.08
N SER A 77 -20.47 -1.89 -14.92
CA SER A 77 -19.56 -2.19 -13.80
C SER A 77 -18.90 -3.57 -13.88
N VAL A 78 -19.31 -4.46 -14.79
CA VAL A 78 -18.74 -5.82 -14.94
C VAL A 78 -17.23 -5.81 -15.21
N PRO A 79 -16.67 -4.92 -16.05
CA PRO A 79 -15.22 -4.82 -16.24
C PRO A 79 -14.45 -4.61 -14.93
N ALA A 80 -14.99 -3.86 -13.95
CA ALA A 80 -14.35 -3.69 -12.65
C ALA A 80 -14.23 -5.01 -11.88
N ALA A 81 -15.28 -5.84 -11.90
CA ALA A 81 -15.26 -7.16 -11.29
C ALA A 81 -14.24 -8.09 -11.98
N ILE A 82 -14.20 -8.09 -13.32
CA ILE A 82 -13.25 -8.91 -14.08
C ILE A 82 -11.80 -8.53 -13.75
N ILE A 83 -11.49 -7.23 -13.76
CA ILE A 83 -10.14 -6.73 -13.46
C ILE A 83 -9.74 -7.08 -12.04
N VAL A 84 -10.61 -6.86 -11.05
CA VAL A 84 -10.25 -7.13 -9.64
C VAL A 84 -10.09 -8.63 -9.37
N ILE A 85 -10.93 -9.48 -9.97
CA ILE A 85 -10.83 -10.94 -9.84
C ILE A 85 -9.54 -11.43 -10.50
N GLY A 86 -9.22 -10.96 -11.71
CA GLY A 86 -7.97 -11.29 -12.39
C GLY A 86 -6.75 -10.85 -11.59
N THR A 87 -6.78 -9.64 -11.03
CA THR A 87 -5.73 -9.09 -10.16
C THR A 87 -5.55 -9.95 -8.90
N PHE A 88 -6.65 -10.37 -8.27
CA PHE A 88 -6.62 -11.25 -7.11
C PHE A 88 -6.12 -12.66 -7.45
N ALA A 89 -6.49 -13.21 -8.61
CA ALA A 89 -6.00 -14.50 -9.07
C ALA A 89 -4.48 -14.48 -9.30
N ILE A 90 -3.95 -13.42 -9.93
CA ILE A 90 -2.51 -13.19 -10.07
C ILE A 90 -1.86 -13.14 -8.68
N ARG A 91 -2.47 -12.41 -7.74
CA ARG A 91 -1.98 -12.34 -6.36
C ARG A 91 -1.90 -13.71 -5.70
N LEU A 92 -2.94 -14.53 -5.82
CA LEU A 92 -2.94 -15.91 -5.31
C LEU A 92 -1.85 -16.77 -5.97
N ALA A 93 -1.57 -16.58 -7.25
CA ALA A 93 -0.46 -17.28 -7.91
C ALA A 93 0.90 -16.91 -7.30
N PHE A 94 1.13 -15.63 -7.00
CA PHE A 94 2.33 -15.18 -6.29
C PHE A 94 2.43 -15.78 -4.88
N VAL A 95 1.33 -15.81 -4.12
CA VAL A 95 1.26 -16.41 -2.78
C VAL A 95 1.57 -17.90 -2.82
N ARG A 96 0.94 -18.65 -3.73
CA ARG A 96 1.22 -20.08 -3.92
C ARG A 96 2.68 -20.32 -4.28
N ARG A 97 3.25 -19.49 -5.16
CA ARG A 97 4.67 -19.58 -5.51
C ARG A 97 5.57 -19.30 -4.31
N PHE A 98 5.20 -18.32 -3.48
CA PHE A 98 5.93 -17.96 -2.26
C PHE A 98 5.94 -19.08 -1.21
N HIS A 99 4.83 -19.79 -1.03
CA HIS A 99 4.79 -20.95 -0.12
C HIS A 99 5.50 -22.18 -0.68
N ARG A 100 5.66 -22.29 -2.00
CA ARG A 100 6.45 -23.34 -2.67
C ARG A 100 7.92 -22.98 -2.85
N ARG A 101 8.42 -21.93 -2.18
CA ARG A 101 9.82 -21.52 -2.27
C ARG A 101 10.74 -22.63 -1.72
N GLY A 102 11.80 -22.95 -2.46
CA GLY A 102 12.82 -23.90 -2.01
C GLY A 102 13.72 -23.32 -0.91
N PRO A 103 14.53 -24.17 -0.25
CA PRO A 103 15.43 -23.75 0.83
C PRO A 103 16.49 -22.74 0.38
N ASP A 104 16.89 -22.78 -0.90
CA ASP A 104 17.90 -21.87 -1.49
C ASP A 104 17.32 -20.52 -1.93
N ALA A 105 16.03 -20.26 -1.65
CA ALA A 105 15.39 -19.02 -2.03
C ALA A 105 16.07 -17.81 -1.36
N ARG A 106 16.27 -16.74 -2.13
CA ARG A 106 16.82 -15.47 -1.64
C ARG A 106 15.70 -14.49 -1.29
N VAL A 107 15.80 -13.86 -0.12
CA VAL A 107 14.85 -12.84 0.35
C VAL A 107 14.71 -11.71 -0.68
N SER A 108 15.83 -11.21 -1.22
CA SER A 108 15.86 -10.11 -2.18
C SER A 108 15.04 -10.38 -3.45
N ASP A 109 15.03 -11.62 -3.95
CA ASP A 109 14.24 -12.01 -5.11
C ASP A 109 12.74 -11.97 -4.81
N TRP A 110 12.35 -12.36 -3.60
CA TRP A 110 10.96 -12.34 -3.16
C TRP A 110 10.46 -10.94 -2.85
N VAL A 111 11.31 -10.06 -2.33
CA VAL A 111 10.99 -8.64 -2.19
C VAL A 111 10.71 -8.02 -3.56
N ARG A 112 11.54 -8.32 -4.57
CA ARG A 112 11.32 -7.84 -5.94
C ARG A 112 10.02 -8.38 -6.54
N ARG A 113 9.73 -9.68 -6.36
CA ARG A 113 8.47 -10.30 -6.80
C ARG A 113 7.26 -9.69 -6.11
N PHE A 114 7.37 -9.40 -4.81
CA PHE A 114 6.32 -8.71 -4.08
C PHE A 114 6.11 -7.29 -4.61
N ALA A 115 7.19 -6.54 -4.88
CA ALA A 115 7.09 -5.20 -5.47
C ALA A 115 6.33 -5.23 -6.81
N SER A 116 6.68 -6.15 -7.70
CA SER A 116 5.96 -6.35 -8.97
C SER A 116 4.49 -6.73 -8.75
N SER A 117 4.21 -7.66 -7.83
CA SER A 117 2.84 -8.04 -7.48
C SER A 117 2.04 -6.85 -6.90
N SER A 118 2.67 -6.02 -6.08
CA SER A 118 2.06 -4.82 -5.48
C SER A 118 1.74 -3.77 -6.54
N PHE A 119 2.64 -3.57 -7.51
CA PHE A 119 2.42 -2.66 -8.64
C PHE A 119 1.23 -3.11 -9.51
N ILE A 120 1.16 -4.40 -9.86
CA ILE A 120 0.03 -4.97 -10.59
C ILE A 120 -1.27 -4.79 -9.80
N ALA A 121 -1.23 -5.04 -8.48
CA ALA A 121 -2.38 -4.85 -7.61
C ALA A 121 -2.85 -3.39 -7.57
N ALA A 122 -1.92 -2.43 -7.50
CA ALA A 122 -2.24 -1.01 -7.50
C ALA A 122 -2.98 -0.59 -8.79
N LEU A 123 -2.50 -1.04 -9.94
CA LEU A 123 -3.17 -0.79 -11.23
C LEU A 123 -4.55 -1.45 -11.28
N GLY A 124 -4.65 -2.73 -10.91
CA GLY A 124 -5.92 -3.45 -10.91
C GLY A 124 -6.97 -2.82 -10.00
N TRP A 125 -6.58 -2.40 -8.80
CA TRP A 125 -7.46 -1.72 -7.85
C TRP A 125 -7.84 -0.32 -8.32
N GLY A 126 -6.86 0.48 -8.75
CA GLY A 126 -7.10 1.82 -9.29
C GLY A 126 -8.08 1.78 -10.46
N SER A 127 -7.85 0.91 -11.45
CA SER A 127 -8.76 0.73 -12.59
C SER A 127 -10.16 0.31 -12.16
N SER A 128 -10.28 -0.71 -11.31
CA SER A 128 -11.58 -1.24 -10.89
C SER A 128 -12.39 -0.18 -10.13
N LEU A 129 -11.75 0.55 -9.22
CA LEU A 129 -12.40 1.61 -8.45
C LEU A 129 -12.75 2.82 -9.31
N SER A 130 -11.90 3.19 -10.27
CA SER A 130 -12.22 4.23 -11.26
C SER A 130 -13.45 3.85 -12.10
N ILE A 131 -13.54 2.60 -12.57
CA ILE A 131 -14.72 2.13 -13.32
C ILE A 131 -15.96 2.15 -12.43
N LEU A 132 -15.88 1.67 -11.18
CA LEU A 132 -17.02 1.75 -10.26
C LEU A 132 -17.43 3.19 -9.98
N LEU A 133 -16.48 4.10 -9.79
CA LEU A 133 -16.79 5.51 -9.57
C LEU A 133 -17.54 6.12 -10.75
N TYR A 134 -17.15 5.75 -11.98
CA TYR A 134 -17.80 6.19 -13.20
C TYR A 134 -19.20 5.59 -13.38
N THR A 135 -19.35 4.31 -13.09
CA THR A 135 -20.54 3.52 -13.47
C THR A 135 -21.59 3.39 -12.37
N THR A 136 -21.27 3.82 -11.15
CA THR A 136 -22.22 3.81 -10.02
C THR A 136 -22.91 5.16 -9.91
N GLU A 137 -24.23 5.17 -9.71
CA GLU A 137 -25.03 6.39 -9.53
C GLU A 137 -25.68 6.47 -8.15
N GLY A 138 -26.26 7.63 -7.84
CA GLY A 138 -27.04 7.85 -6.61
C GLY A 138 -26.28 7.56 -5.31
N ALA A 139 -27.00 7.06 -4.31
CA ALA A 139 -26.47 6.82 -2.97
C ALA A 139 -25.37 5.75 -2.93
N THR A 140 -25.41 4.77 -3.83
CA THR A 140 -24.40 3.70 -3.91
C THR A 140 -23.00 4.24 -4.23
N ARG A 141 -22.91 5.40 -4.89
CA ARG A 141 -21.61 6.06 -5.15
C ARG A 141 -20.88 6.43 -3.86
N PHE A 142 -21.59 6.72 -2.76
CA PHE A 142 -20.96 6.94 -1.46
C PHE A 142 -20.30 5.68 -0.90
N ALA A 143 -20.87 4.50 -1.17
CA ALA A 143 -20.25 3.23 -0.81
C ALA A 143 -18.95 2.99 -1.61
N VAL A 144 -18.88 3.42 -2.87
CA VAL A 144 -17.63 3.38 -3.65
C VAL A 144 -16.56 4.29 -3.03
N PHE A 145 -16.92 5.50 -2.61
CA PHE A 145 -16.00 6.39 -1.88
C PHE A 145 -15.50 5.79 -0.58
N ALA A 146 -16.37 5.15 0.21
CA ALA A 146 -15.96 4.43 1.40
C ALA A 146 -15.02 3.25 1.06
N LEU A 147 -15.33 2.50 0.00
CA LEU A 147 -14.55 1.35 -0.45
C LEU A 147 -13.13 1.72 -0.90
N ILE A 148 -12.92 2.92 -1.45
CA ILE A 148 -11.58 3.42 -1.83
C ILE A 148 -10.62 3.42 -0.63
N SER A 149 -11.12 3.59 0.60
CA SER A 149 -10.29 3.58 1.79
C SER A 149 -9.71 2.20 2.13
N ALA A 150 -10.41 1.10 1.80
CA ALA A 150 -10.02 -0.26 2.15
C ALA A 150 -8.67 -0.71 1.56
N PRO A 151 -8.38 -0.57 0.24
CA PRO A 151 -7.08 -0.91 -0.31
C PRO A 151 -5.95 -0.04 0.24
N ILE A 152 -6.24 1.24 0.53
CA ILE A 152 -5.25 2.17 1.09
C ILE A 152 -4.89 1.74 2.51
N GLN A 153 -5.87 1.49 3.37
CA GLN A 153 -5.65 0.99 4.74
C GLN A 153 -4.93 -0.37 4.72
N GLY A 154 -5.35 -1.28 3.84
CA GLY A 154 -4.69 -2.57 3.67
C GLY A 154 -3.24 -2.45 3.21
N ALA A 155 -2.91 -1.47 2.37
CA ALA A 155 -1.54 -1.18 1.96
C ALA A 155 -0.74 -0.55 3.10
N SER A 156 -1.29 0.45 3.80
CA SER A 156 -0.66 1.11 4.95
C SER A 156 -0.31 0.15 6.08
N ALA A 157 -1.17 -0.86 6.34
CA ALA A 157 -0.90 -1.92 7.32
C ALA A 157 0.34 -2.76 6.98
N ARG A 158 0.86 -2.72 5.74
CA ARG A 158 2.07 -3.44 5.30
C ARG A 158 3.32 -2.56 5.26
N ALA A 159 3.18 -1.27 5.57
CA ALA A 159 4.30 -0.33 5.53
C ALA A 159 5.37 -0.63 6.60
N TYR A 160 5.03 -1.40 7.64
CA TYR A 160 5.99 -1.90 8.61
C TYR A 160 7.08 -2.75 7.97
N ALA A 161 6.86 -3.36 6.80
CA ALA A 161 7.84 -4.20 6.13
C ALA A 161 8.44 -3.52 4.89
N MET A 162 7.62 -2.82 4.09
CA MET A 162 8.05 -2.24 2.81
C MET A 162 7.45 -0.84 2.57
N PRO A 163 7.92 0.20 3.28
CA PRO A 163 7.30 1.52 3.29
C PRO A 163 7.30 2.21 1.93
N GLY A 164 8.43 2.20 1.20
CA GLY A 164 8.53 2.82 -0.11
C GLY A 164 7.58 2.19 -1.13
N GLY A 165 7.50 0.85 -1.15
CA GLY A 165 6.57 0.12 -2.01
C GLY A 165 5.10 0.42 -1.69
N VAL A 166 4.76 0.63 -0.42
CA VAL A 166 3.41 1.02 0.00
C VAL A 166 3.06 2.43 -0.45
N ILE A 167 3.97 3.40 -0.29
CA ILE A 167 3.72 4.78 -0.75
C ILE A 167 3.50 4.83 -2.26
N LEU A 168 4.30 4.11 -3.05
CA LEU A 168 4.07 4.02 -4.50
C LEU A 168 2.71 3.39 -4.83
N HIS A 169 2.36 2.29 -4.15
CA HIS A 169 1.07 1.63 -4.34
C HIS A 169 -0.10 2.59 -4.08
N ILE A 170 -0.08 3.27 -2.94
CA ILE A 170 -1.12 4.25 -2.56
C ILE A 170 -1.17 5.39 -3.57
N SER A 171 -0.01 5.88 -4.03
CA SER A 171 0.08 6.97 -5.00
C SER A 171 -0.56 6.62 -6.35
N ILE A 172 -0.33 5.39 -6.84
CA ILE A 172 -0.94 4.90 -8.08
C ILE A 172 -2.46 4.82 -7.94
N VAL A 173 -2.95 4.16 -6.87
CA VAL A 173 -4.38 3.98 -6.63
C VAL A 173 -5.09 5.33 -6.48
N LEU A 174 -4.58 6.21 -5.62
CA LEU A 174 -5.13 7.55 -5.42
C LEU A 174 -5.06 8.39 -6.69
N GLY A 175 -3.94 8.36 -7.41
CA GLY A 175 -3.78 9.12 -8.65
C GLY A 175 -4.84 8.77 -9.68
N MET A 176 -5.04 7.48 -9.95
CA MET A 176 -6.06 7.00 -10.89
C MET A 176 -7.47 7.42 -10.48
N ILE A 177 -7.84 7.17 -9.22
CA ILE A 177 -9.17 7.48 -8.70
C ILE A 177 -9.44 8.98 -8.72
N SER A 178 -8.45 9.80 -8.38
CA SER A 178 -8.60 11.26 -8.29
C SER A 178 -8.73 11.90 -9.66
N VAL A 179 -7.98 11.41 -10.65
CA VAL A 179 -8.14 11.82 -12.05
C VAL A 179 -9.54 11.47 -12.54
N THR A 180 -10.00 10.25 -12.27
CA THR A 180 -11.36 9.82 -12.61
C THR A 180 -12.41 10.70 -11.93
N ALA A 181 -12.33 10.89 -10.60
CA ALA A 181 -13.26 11.72 -9.84
C ALA A 181 -13.32 13.17 -10.36
N THR A 182 -12.16 13.75 -10.68
CA THR A 182 -12.06 15.11 -11.22
C THR A 182 -12.71 15.21 -12.60
N ALA A 183 -12.48 14.23 -13.47
CA ALA A 183 -13.12 14.17 -14.79
C ALA A 183 -14.65 14.10 -14.69
N PHE A 184 -15.20 13.62 -13.57
CA PHE A 184 -16.65 13.57 -13.29
C PHE A 184 -17.16 14.74 -12.44
N GLY A 185 -16.43 15.85 -12.40
CA GLY A 185 -16.90 17.10 -11.81
C GLY A 185 -16.56 17.27 -10.32
N VAL A 186 -15.88 16.31 -9.69
CA VAL A 186 -15.36 16.46 -8.33
C VAL A 186 -13.99 17.12 -8.38
N THR A 187 -13.95 18.41 -8.71
CA THR A 187 -12.70 19.17 -8.92
C THR A 187 -11.79 19.21 -7.69
N VAL A 188 -12.36 19.08 -6.49
CA VAL A 188 -11.64 19.00 -5.22
C VAL A 188 -10.96 17.65 -4.96
N ALA A 189 -11.19 16.63 -5.81
CA ALA A 189 -10.66 15.28 -5.59
C ALA A 189 -9.14 15.23 -5.61
N ILE A 190 -8.48 15.88 -6.57
CA ILE A 190 -7.00 15.91 -6.64
C ILE A 190 -6.40 16.60 -5.40
N PRO A 191 -6.80 17.83 -5.00
CA PRO A 191 -6.31 18.45 -3.76
C PRO A 191 -6.49 17.57 -2.51
N LEU A 192 -7.66 16.94 -2.35
CA LEU A 192 -7.92 16.06 -1.21
C LEU A 192 -7.09 14.79 -1.24
N ALA A 193 -6.86 14.21 -2.42
CA ALA A 193 -6.01 13.04 -2.58
C ALA A 193 -4.53 13.35 -2.33
N LEU A 194 -4.05 14.53 -2.70
CA LEU A 194 -2.71 14.99 -2.36
C LEU A 194 -2.56 15.19 -0.85
N LEU A 195 -3.56 15.79 -0.19
CA LEU A 195 -3.59 15.94 1.27
C LEU A 195 -3.61 14.57 1.96
N TYR A 196 -4.39 13.62 1.43
CA TYR A 196 -4.45 12.28 1.99
C TYR A 196 -3.16 11.49 1.76
N LEU A 197 -2.53 11.62 0.58
CA LEU A 197 -1.21 11.04 0.32
C LEU A 197 -0.17 11.63 1.27
N TRP A 198 -0.20 12.94 1.52
CA TRP A 198 0.67 13.60 2.50
C TRP A 198 0.49 12.99 3.90
N TYR A 199 -0.75 12.81 4.33
CA TYR A 199 -1.05 12.14 5.60
C TYR A 199 -0.50 10.71 5.64
N GLN A 200 -0.68 9.93 4.57
CA GLN A 200 -0.15 8.56 4.47
C GLN A 200 1.37 8.52 4.51
N VAL A 201 2.06 9.47 3.86
CA VAL A 201 3.52 9.60 3.93
C VAL A 201 3.97 9.87 5.36
N GLY A 202 3.27 10.75 6.09
CA GLY A 202 3.54 11.02 7.51
C GLY A 202 3.40 9.76 8.37
N PHE A 203 2.24 9.09 8.27
CA PHE A 203 1.95 7.85 9.00
C PHE A 203 3.00 6.76 8.73
N VAL A 204 3.31 6.50 7.45
CA VAL A 204 4.30 5.48 7.06
C VAL A 204 5.70 5.83 7.55
N SER A 205 6.06 7.11 7.55
CA SER A 205 7.37 7.57 8.07
C SER A 205 7.51 7.34 9.58
N GLU A 206 6.44 7.59 10.34
CA GLU A 206 6.40 7.31 11.77
C GLU A 206 6.50 5.81 12.05
N LEU A 207 5.73 5.00 11.32
CA LEU A 207 5.77 3.55 11.44
C LEU A 207 7.16 2.98 11.08
N PHE A 208 7.78 3.50 10.02
CA PHE A 208 9.15 3.15 9.63
C PHE A 208 10.15 3.46 10.75
N THR A 209 10.07 4.66 11.31
CA THR A 209 10.96 5.08 12.40
C THR A 209 10.79 4.19 13.63
N PHE A 210 9.55 3.93 14.02
CA PHE A 210 9.22 3.06 15.15
C PHE A 210 9.78 1.64 14.95
N ARG A 211 9.48 1.01 13.81
CA ARG A 211 9.90 -0.36 13.53
C ARG A 211 11.42 -0.49 13.40
N THR A 212 12.10 0.50 12.81
CA THR A 212 13.57 0.50 12.73
C THR A 212 14.21 0.54 14.12
N ARG A 213 13.69 1.38 15.03
CA ARG A 213 14.17 1.44 16.43
C ARG A 213 13.95 0.11 17.15
N MET A 214 12.81 -0.53 16.93
CA MET A 214 12.49 -1.81 17.54
C MET A 214 13.43 -2.93 17.05
N LEU A 215 13.71 -3.00 15.75
CA LEU A 215 14.66 -3.97 15.18
C LEU A 215 16.08 -3.74 15.70
N LYS A 216 16.51 -2.48 15.80
CA LYS A 216 17.81 -2.14 16.36
C LYS A 216 17.92 -2.55 17.83
N ALA A 217 16.91 -2.25 18.64
CA ALA A 217 16.90 -2.64 20.06
C ALA A 217 16.95 -4.16 20.24
N ASP A 218 16.23 -4.93 19.41
CA ASP A 218 16.28 -6.40 19.42
C ASP A 218 17.67 -6.92 19.02
N HIS A 219 18.28 -6.31 18.00
CA HIS A 219 19.64 -6.63 17.59
C HIS A 219 20.68 -6.36 18.70
N ASP A 220 20.64 -5.17 19.30
CA ASP A 220 21.54 -4.76 20.37
C ASP A 220 21.37 -5.67 21.62
N ASN A 221 20.13 -6.04 21.96
CA ASN A 221 19.86 -6.94 23.09
C ASN A 221 20.41 -8.35 22.86
N ARG A 222 20.29 -8.90 21.65
CA ARG A 222 20.89 -10.20 21.30
C ARG A 222 22.41 -10.17 21.36
N ALA A 223 23.03 -9.05 20.99
CA ALA A 223 24.49 -8.89 21.07
C ALA A 223 25.00 -8.78 22.53
N LEU A 224 24.14 -8.42 23.48
CA LEU A 224 24.49 -8.33 24.90
C LEU A 224 24.21 -9.62 25.69
N LEU A 225 23.28 -10.46 25.21
CA LEU A 225 22.85 -11.70 25.87
C LEU A 225 23.41 -12.98 25.25
N GLY A 226 24.04 -12.89 24.06
CA GLY A 226 24.77 -13.97 23.40
C GLY A 226 26.27 -13.86 23.62
#